data_AF-A0A848UDR4-F1
#
_entry.id   AF-A0A848UDR4-F1
#
_cell.length_a   1.000
_cell.length_b   1.000
_cell.length_c   1.000
_cell.angle_alpha   90.00
_cell.angle_beta   90.00
_cell.angle_gamma   90.00
#
_symmetry.space_group_name_H-M   'P 1'
#
loop_
_entity.id
_entity.type
_entity.pdbx_description
1 polymer ?
#
loop_
_entity_poly.entity_id
_entity_poly.type
_entity_poly.pdbx_seq_one_letter_code
_entity_poly.pdbx_strand_id
1 'polypeptide(L)'
;MALIEVRDYHYDPDRMDEYRRWAAEAGPWLRERWDVSGYWIDSGEEGQLFGADPQPSPHGPANVTWIIRWRDRAERDAAWEELWNDDDWNALWSRHPGFEGYRQLSVRFLDEV
;
A
#
# COMPACT_ATOMS: atom_id res chain seq x y z
N MET A 1 9.68 -16.79 -12.29
CA MET A 1 10.02 -15.46 -11.75
C MET A 1 8.91 -15.07 -10.81
N ALA A 2 9.22 -14.37 -9.73
CA ALA A 2 8.20 -13.93 -8.78
C ALA A 2 7.43 -12.72 -9.37
N LEU A 3 6.14 -12.64 -9.06
CA LEU A 3 5.28 -11.50 -9.38
C LEU A 3 5.37 -10.48 -8.24
N ILE A 4 5.81 -9.27 -8.53
CA ILE A 4 5.90 -8.19 -7.53
C ILE A 4 4.65 -7.30 -7.65
N GLU A 5 3.85 -7.24 -6.60
CA GLU A 5 2.76 -6.29 -6.46
C GLU A 5 3.26 -5.02 -5.78
N VAL A 6 3.22 -3.89 -6.49
CA VAL A 6 3.51 -2.56 -5.94
C VAL A 6 2.21 -1.79 -5.82
N ARG A 7 1.94 -1.28 -4.62
CA ARG A 7 0.73 -0.54 -4.31
C ARG A 7 1.12 0.84 -3.82
N ASP A 8 0.66 1.85 -4.54
CA ASP A 8 0.94 3.26 -4.28
C ASP A 8 -0.38 3.99 -4.01
N TYR A 9 -0.47 4.64 -2.86
CA TYR A 9 -1.66 5.35 -2.40
C TYR A 9 -1.38 6.84 -2.24
N HIS A 10 -2.38 7.64 -2.63
CA HIS A 10 -2.46 9.05 -2.29
C HIS A 10 -3.56 9.18 -1.25
N TYR A 11 -3.19 9.04 0.02
CA TYR A 11 -4.09 9.16 1.15
C TYR A 11 -4.25 10.63 1.58
N ASP A 12 -5.37 10.96 2.19
CA ASP A 12 -5.69 12.30 2.65
C ASP A 12 -4.68 12.78 3.72
N PRO A 13 -3.89 13.83 3.45
CA PRO A 13 -2.87 14.34 4.39
C PRO A 13 -3.45 14.68 5.77
N ASP A 14 -4.68 15.20 5.82
CA ASP A 14 -5.35 15.58 7.06
C ASP A 14 -5.69 14.37 7.96
N ARG A 15 -5.63 13.16 7.39
CA ARG A 15 -5.92 11.89 8.08
C ARG A 15 -4.66 11.04 8.30
N MET A 16 -3.49 11.53 7.89
CA MET A 16 -2.26 10.73 7.91
C MET A 16 -1.79 10.35 9.31
N ASP A 17 -2.05 11.18 10.32
CA ASP A 17 -1.70 10.85 11.70
C ASP A 17 -2.48 9.65 12.23
N GLU A 18 -3.78 9.57 11.91
CA GLU A 18 -4.61 8.41 12.22
C GLU A 18 -4.17 7.20 11.40
N TYR A 19 -3.85 7.41 10.13
CA TYR A 19 -3.37 6.35 9.24
C TYR A 19 -2.07 5.72 9.75
N ARG A 20 -1.10 6.54 10.18
CA ARG A 20 0.16 6.06 10.74
C ARG A 20 -0.04 5.21 11.99
N ARG A 21 -0.94 5.63 12.88
CA ARG A 21 -1.28 4.84 14.08
C ARG A 21 -1.86 3.48 13.71
N TRP A 22 -2.81 3.46 12.78
CA TRP A 22 -3.40 2.22 12.28
C TRP A 22 -2.37 1.34 11.55
N ALA A 23 -1.56 1.92 10.67
CA ALA A 23 -0.55 1.22 9.88
C ALA A 23 0.58 0.64 10.73
N ALA A 24 0.86 1.21 11.90
CA ALA A 24 1.79 0.65 12.87
C ALA A 24 1.35 -0.72 13.40
N GLU A 25 0.04 -1.01 13.37
CA GLU A 25 -0.52 -2.34 13.69
C GLU A 25 -0.72 -3.19 12.42
N ALA A 26 -1.29 -2.61 11.36
CA ALA A 26 -1.59 -3.32 10.12
C ALA A 26 -0.36 -3.78 9.34
N GLY A 27 0.70 -2.97 9.31
CA GLY A 27 1.95 -3.30 8.62
C GLY A 27 2.60 -4.58 9.16
N PRO A 28 2.83 -4.71 10.49
CA PRO A 28 3.31 -5.95 11.08
C PRO A 28 2.39 -7.14 10.87
N TRP A 29 1.06 -6.96 11.06
CA TRP A 29 0.08 -8.03 10.89
C TRP A 29 0.15 -8.65 9.49
N LEU A 30 0.29 -7.81 8.45
CA LEU A 30 0.43 -8.26 7.05
C LEU A 30 1.78 -8.93 6.80
N ARG A 31 2.88 -8.40 7.36
CA ARG A 31 4.24 -8.97 7.24
C ARG A 31 4.38 -10.36 7.86
N GLU A 32 3.56 -10.69 8.86
CA GLU A 32 3.53 -12.03 9.45
C GLU A 32 2.88 -13.08 8.54
N ARG A 33 2.08 -12.64 7.55
CA ARG A 33 1.26 -13.52 6.71
C ARG A 33 1.73 -13.57 5.25
N TRP A 34 2.27 -12.48 4.74
CA TRP A 34 2.70 -12.36 3.35
C TRP A 34 4.17 -11.94 3.24
N ASP A 35 4.79 -12.20 2.07
CA ASP A 35 6.13 -11.70 1.74
C ASP A 35 6.08 -10.22 1.36
N VAL A 36 5.82 -9.37 2.36
CA VAL A 36 5.83 -7.91 2.21
C VAL A 36 7.27 -7.42 2.27
N SER A 37 7.82 -7.10 1.10
CA SER A 37 9.18 -6.54 0.96
C SER A 37 9.32 -5.19 1.69
N GLY A 38 8.25 -4.40 1.73
CA GLY A 38 8.20 -3.24 2.59
C GLY A 38 6.88 -2.50 2.55
N TYR A 39 6.72 -1.61 3.52
CA TYR A 39 5.57 -0.75 3.73
C TYR A 39 6.12 0.57 4.26
N TRP A 40 5.94 1.63 3.47
CA TRP A 40 6.46 2.96 3.71
C TRP A 40 5.32 3.97 3.73
N ILE A 41 5.49 4.95 4.60
CA ILE A 41 4.64 6.13 4.66
C ILE A 41 5.58 7.31 4.47
N ASP A 42 5.14 8.30 3.69
CA ASP A 42 5.87 9.53 3.43
C ASP A 42 6.48 10.12 4.72
N SER A 43 7.69 10.67 4.63
CA SER A 43 8.37 11.34 5.74
C SER A 43 8.05 12.84 5.81
N GLY A 44 7.36 13.39 4.81
CA GLY A 44 7.11 14.82 4.67
C GLY A 44 8.27 15.58 4.01
N GLU A 45 9.28 14.86 3.53
CA GLU A 45 10.38 15.43 2.75
C GLU A 45 9.91 15.69 1.31
N GLU A 46 10.37 16.80 0.72
CA GLU A 46 9.95 17.16 -0.63
C GLU A 46 10.47 16.15 -1.66
N GLY A 47 9.54 15.46 -2.31
CA GLY A 47 9.86 14.55 -3.42
C GLY A 47 10.39 15.32 -4.63
N GLN A 48 11.30 14.69 -5.37
CA GLN A 48 11.89 15.29 -6.56
C GLN A 48 11.37 14.61 -7.84
N LEU A 49 11.00 15.42 -8.84
CA LEU A 49 10.53 14.94 -10.13
C LEU A 49 11.48 15.42 -11.24
N PHE A 50 12.08 14.47 -11.96
CA PHE A 50 13.04 14.74 -13.02
C PHE A 50 12.73 13.88 -14.25
N GLY A 51 13.20 14.29 -15.42
CA GLY A 51 13.04 13.54 -16.67
C GLY A 51 12.90 14.45 -17.89
N ALA A 52 12.65 13.84 -19.05
CA ALA A 52 12.47 14.58 -20.31
C ALA A 52 11.09 15.26 -20.41
N ASP A 53 10.08 14.76 -19.69
CA ASP A 53 8.72 15.30 -19.66
C ASP A 53 8.08 15.04 -18.28
N PRO A 54 8.52 15.74 -17.21
CA PRO A 54 7.99 15.54 -15.87
C PRO A 54 6.56 16.08 -15.75
N GLN A 55 5.60 15.20 -15.51
CA GLN A 55 4.20 15.57 -15.28
C GLN A 55 3.83 15.31 -13.81
N PRO A 56 3.65 16.37 -12.98
CA PRO A 56 3.27 16.17 -11.59
C PRO A 56 1.82 15.65 -11.50
N SER A 57 1.59 14.69 -10.62
CA SER A 57 0.24 14.25 -10.25
C SER A 57 -0.49 15.38 -9.51
N PRO A 58 -1.81 15.59 -9.73
CA PRO A 58 -2.60 16.55 -8.96
C PRO A 58 -2.68 16.19 -7.47
N HIS A 59 -2.35 14.95 -7.10
CA HIS A 59 -2.29 14.49 -5.73
C HIS A 59 -0.87 14.51 -5.13
N GLY A 60 0.12 14.98 -5.90
CA GLY A 60 1.53 14.84 -5.55
C GLY A 60 2.03 13.40 -5.71
N PRO A 61 3.20 13.04 -5.17
CA PRO A 61 3.65 11.66 -5.10
C PRO A 61 2.77 10.84 -4.16
N ALA A 62 2.80 9.51 -4.31
CA ALA A 62 2.16 8.61 -3.37
C ALA A 62 2.76 8.80 -1.97
N ASN A 63 1.91 8.84 -0.95
CA ASN A 63 2.31 9.05 0.44
C ASN A 63 2.20 7.79 1.30
N VAL A 64 1.72 6.69 0.71
CA VAL A 64 1.87 5.33 1.25
C VAL A 64 2.23 4.41 0.11
N THR A 65 3.27 3.60 0.28
CA THR A 65 3.71 2.60 -0.69
C THR A 65 3.97 1.29 0.02
N TRP A 66 3.55 0.18 -0.57
CA TRP A 66 3.88 -1.14 -0.09
C TRP A 66 4.08 -2.11 -1.23
N ILE A 67 5.01 -3.04 -1.02
CA ILE A 67 5.49 -3.97 -2.04
C ILE A 67 5.38 -5.38 -1.49
N ILE A 68 4.75 -6.27 -2.25
CA ILE A 68 4.50 -7.66 -1.89
C ILE A 68 5.02 -8.56 -2.99
N ARG A 69 5.74 -9.62 -2.63
CA ARG A 69 6.19 -10.64 -3.56
C ARG A 69 5.22 -11.82 -3.54
N TRP A 70 4.88 -12.30 -4.73
CA TRP A 70 4.02 -13.46 -4.95
C TRP A 70 4.73 -14.44 -5.89
N ARG A 71 4.43 -15.72 -5.76
CA ARG A 71 4.86 -16.76 -6.69
C ARG A 71 4.23 -16.54 -8.06
N ASP A 72 2.93 -16.25 -8.11
CA ASP A 72 2.16 -15.95 -9.31
C ASP A 72 0.87 -15.18 -9.00
N ARG A 73 0.09 -14.86 -10.05
CA ARG A 73 -1.16 -14.12 -9.92
C ARG A 73 -2.26 -14.90 -9.19
N ALA A 74 -2.27 -16.23 -9.32
CA ALA A 74 -3.30 -17.06 -8.73
C ALA A 74 -3.14 -17.13 -7.20
N GLU A 75 -1.91 -17.28 -6.71
CA GLU A 75 -1.61 -17.17 -5.28
C GLU A 75 -2.00 -15.80 -4.73
N ARG A 76 -1.60 -14.73 -5.43
CA ARG A 76 -1.95 -13.36 -5.05
C ARG A 76 -3.46 -13.18 -4.88
N ASP A 77 -4.24 -13.58 -5.88
CA ASP A 77 -5.69 -13.37 -5.86
C ASP A 77 -6.36 -14.20 -4.74
N ALA A 78 -5.91 -15.43 -4.50
CA ALA A 78 -6.39 -16.27 -3.40
C ALA A 78 -6.04 -15.68 -2.02
N ALA A 79 -4.82 -15.17 -1.82
CA ALA A 79 -4.40 -14.56 -0.56
C ALA A 79 -5.22 -13.30 -0.23
N TRP A 80 -5.52 -12.47 -1.25
CA TRP A 80 -6.39 -11.30 -1.07
C TRP A 80 -7.82 -11.70 -0.73
N GLU A 81 -8.37 -12.75 -1.35
CA GLU A 81 -9.69 -13.28 -1.00
C GLU A 81 -9.74 -13.79 0.45
N GLU A 82 -8.72 -14.54 0.87
CA GLU A 82 -8.58 -15.00 2.26
C GLU A 82 -8.54 -13.83 3.24
N LEU A 83 -7.73 -12.80 2.95
CA LEU A 83 -7.63 -11.61 3.80
C LEU A 83 -8.97 -10.92 4.03
N TRP A 84 -9.79 -10.77 2.99
CA TRP A 84 -11.09 -10.11 3.12
C TRP A 84 -12.12 -10.92 3.92
N ASN A 85 -11.91 -12.23 4.05
CA ASN A 85 -12.75 -13.11 4.85
C ASN A 85 -12.16 -13.38 6.26
N ASP A 86 -11.01 -12.80 6.61
CA ASP A 86 -10.37 -12.95 7.90
C ASP A 86 -10.97 -11.96 8.93
N ASP A 87 -11.52 -12.51 10.02
CA ASP A 87 -12.18 -11.72 11.07
C ASP A 87 -11.20 -10.81 11.83
N ASP A 88 -9.95 -11.24 12.05
CA ASP A 88 -8.92 -10.45 12.72
C ASP A 88 -8.50 -9.27 11.84
N TRP A 89 -8.35 -9.50 10.53
CA TRP A 89 -8.12 -8.44 9.56
C TRP A 89 -9.28 -7.47 9.52
N ASN A 90 -10.52 -7.96 9.44
CA ASN A 90 -11.70 -7.11 9.40
C ASN A 90 -11.86 -6.27 10.67
N ALA A 91 -11.54 -6.83 11.84
CA ALA A 91 -11.50 -6.10 13.10
C ALA A 91 -10.41 -5.01 13.10
N LEU A 92 -9.20 -5.32 12.61
CA LEU A 92 -8.12 -4.34 12.44
C LEU A 92 -8.49 -3.25 11.43
N TRP A 93 -9.08 -3.63 10.31
CA TRP A 93 -9.52 -2.73 9.24
C TRP A 93 -10.66 -1.81 9.69
N SER A 94 -11.55 -2.25 10.58
CA SER A 94 -12.61 -1.41 11.15
C SER A 94 -12.10 -0.16 11.88
N ARG A 95 -10.82 -0.17 12.29
CA ARG A 95 -10.13 0.95 12.94
C ARG A 95 -9.38 1.84 11.95
N HIS A 96 -9.38 1.51 10.66
CA HIS A 96 -8.80 2.33 9.61
C HIS A 96 -9.53 3.68 9.54
N PRO A 97 -8.84 4.81 9.27
CA PRO A 97 -9.42 6.16 9.17
C PRO A 97 -10.32 6.40 7.94
N GLY A 98 -10.99 5.36 7.46
CA GLY A 98 -11.98 5.40 6.38
C GLY A 98 -11.40 5.17 4.98
N PHE A 99 -12.24 4.66 4.07
CA PHE A 99 -11.87 4.45 2.67
C PHE A 99 -11.88 5.76 1.87
N GLU A 100 -12.69 6.73 2.31
CA GLU A 100 -12.81 8.06 1.72
C GLU A 100 -11.52 8.88 1.78
N GLY A 101 -10.56 8.48 2.63
CA GLY A 101 -9.24 9.10 2.65
C GLY A 101 -8.37 8.72 1.45
N TYR A 102 -8.67 7.63 0.74
CA TYR A 102 -7.91 7.25 -0.46
C TYR A 102 -8.33 8.12 -1.65
N ARG A 103 -7.56 9.20 -1.92
CA ARG A 103 -7.77 10.07 -3.09
C ARG A 103 -7.44 9.34 -4.38
N GLN A 104 -6.42 8.49 -4.36
CA GLN A 104 -6.09 7.60 -5.46
C GLN A 104 -5.38 6.34 -4.94
N LEU A 105 -5.74 5.19 -5.50
CA LEU A 105 -5.08 3.91 -5.26
C LEU A 105 -4.60 3.32 -6.58
N SER A 106 -3.34 2.93 -6.64
CA SER A 106 -2.79 2.22 -7.80
C SER A 106 -2.16 0.91 -7.38
N VAL A 107 -2.30 -0.09 -8.25
CA VAL A 107 -1.69 -1.41 -8.10
C VAL A 107 -1.00 -1.72 -9.41
N ARG A 108 0.28 -2.07 -9.33
CA ARG A 108 1.11 -2.47 -10.46
C ARG A 108 1.69 -3.84 -10.19
N PHE A 109 1.88 -4.60 -11.26
CA PHE A 109 2.50 -5.92 -11.22
C PHE A 109 3.76 -5.89 -12.07
N LEU A 110 4.87 -6.33 -11.49
CA LEU A 110 6.20 -6.25 -12.08
C LEU A 110 6.87 -7.63 -12.01
N ASP A 111 7.77 -7.89 -12.96
CA ASP A 111 8.72 -9.00 -12.88
C ASP A 111 10.03 -8.51 -12.26
N GLU A 112 10.61 -9.31 -11.35
CA GLU A 112 11.94 -9.06 -10.77
C GLU A 112 13.01 -9.50 -11.78
N VAL A 113 13.91 -8.59 -12.18
CA VAL A 113 14.97 -8.79 -13.19
C VAL A 113 16.36 -8.98 -12.59
#